data_AF-A0A954JQ79-F1
#
_entry.id   AF-A0A954JQ79-F1
#
_cell.length_a   1.000
_cell.length_b   1.000
_cell.length_c   1.000
_cell.angle_alpha   90.00
_cell.angle_beta   90.00
_cell.angle_gamma   90.00
#
_symmetry.space_group_name_H-M   'P 1'
#
loop_
_entity.id
_entity.type
_entity.pdbx_description
1 polymer ?
#
loop_
_entity_poly.entity_id
_entity_poly.type
_entity_poly.pdbx_seq_one_letter_code
_entity_poly.pdbx_strand_id
1 'polypeptide(L)' 'ETQAVLAGERGPSRSAALLGAGLMLKATRKAMTLADGVSMATESLDSGAASAVLAKLREASGC' A
#
# COMPACT_ATOMS: atom_id res chain seq x y z
N GLU A 1 -0.69 11.09 -9.62
CA GLU A 1 -1.33 9.75 -9.63
C GLU A 1 -1.17 9.00 -8.29
N THR A 2 0.03 8.83 -7.75
CA THR A 2 0.26 8.15 -6.44
C THR A 2 -0.39 8.87 -5.24
N GLN A 3 -0.47 10.20 -5.25
CA GLN A 3 -1.16 10.97 -4.20
C GLN A 3 -2.68 10.74 -4.19
N ALA A 4 -3.31 10.49 -5.34
CA ALA A 4 -4.74 10.23 -5.42
C ALA A 4 -5.11 8.86 -4.79
N VAL A 5 -4.26 7.85 -5.04
CA VAL A 5 -4.38 6.53 -4.40
C VAL A 5 -4.27 6.62 -2.88
N LEU A 6 -3.37 7.47 -2.38
CA LEU A 6 -3.16 7.70 -0.94
C LEU A 6 -4.20 8.63 -0.31
N ALA A 7 -4.82 9.51 -1.08
CA ALA A 7 -5.93 10.36 -0.65
C ALA A 7 -7.26 9.59 -0.52
N GLY A 8 -7.26 8.28 -0.82
CA GLY A 8 -8.43 7.43 -0.72
C GLY A 8 -9.35 7.48 -1.94
N GLU A 9 -8.90 8.04 -3.08
CA GLU A 9 -9.69 7.95 -4.31
C GLU A 9 -9.83 6.49 -4.74
N ARG A 10 -11.09 6.05 -4.84
CA ARG A 10 -11.42 4.71 -5.33
C ARG A 10 -11.24 4.69 -6.84
N GLY A 11 -10.20 4.02 -7.31
CA GLY A 11 -9.91 3.88 -8.74
C GLY A 11 -9.02 2.67 -9.05
N PRO A 12 -8.86 2.33 -10.34
CA PRO A 12 -8.04 1.19 -10.77
C PRO A 12 -6.60 1.26 -10.26
N SER A 13 -6.04 2.47 -10.10
CA SER A 13 -4.72 2.70 -9.54
C SER A 13 -4.60 2.27 -8.06
N ARG A 14 -5.66 2.46 -7.25
CA ARG A 14 -5.70 1.98 -5.85
C ARG A 14 -5.74 0.46 -5.80
N SER A 15 -6.58 -0.15 -6.63
CA SER A 15 -6.70 -1.61 -6.70
C SER A 15 -5.38 -2.27 -7.13
N ALA A 16 -4.66 -1.70 -8.11
CA ALA A 16 -3.36 -2.20 -8.54
C ALA A 16 -2.30 -2.09 -7.43
N ALA A 17 -2.27 -0.96 -6.70
CA ALA A 17 -1.34 -0.76 -5.59
C ALA A 17 -1.60 -1.73 -4.42
N LEU A 18 -2.87 -1.92 -4.04
CA LEU A 18 -3.27 -2.86 -2.99
C LEU A 18 -2.97 -4.31 -3.37
N LEU A 19 -3.20 -4.68 -4.62
CA LEU A 19 -2.88 -6.01 -5.12
C LEU A 19 -1.37 -6.28 -5.11
N GLY A 20 -0.57 -5.32 -5.58
CA GLY A 20 0.90 -5.43 -5.54
C GLY A 20 1.44 -5.55 -4.11
N ALA A 21 0.91 -4.73 -3.18
CA ALA A 21 1.27 -4.79 -1.77
C ALA A 21 0.86 -6.13 -1.13
N GLY A 22 -0.35 -6.61 -1.42
CA GLY A 22 -0.83 -7.92 -0.95
C GLY A 22 0.03 -9.08 -1.47
N LEU A 23 0.48 -9.03 -2.73
CA LEU A 23 1.44 -9.99 -3.27
C LEU A 23 2.76 -9.98 -2.50
N MET A 24 3.31 -8.79 -2.23
CA MET A 24 4.57 -8.66 -1.49
C MET A 24 4.45 -9.17 -0.05
N LEU A 25 3.33 -8.89 0.63
CA LEU A 25 3.05 -9.41 1.97
C LEU A 25 2.92 -10.93 1.99
N LYS A 26 2.32 -11.52 0.94
CA LYS A 26 2.25 -12.97 0.78
C LYS A 26 3.62 -13.58 0.45
N ALA A 27 4.38 -12.97 -0.46
CA ALA A 27 5.70 -13.42 -0.88
C ALA A 27 6.71 -13.41 0.27
N THR A 28 6.62 -12.41 1.16
CA THR A 28 7.43 -12.32 2.38
C THR A 28 6.91 -13.19 3.55
N ARG A 29 5.87 -14.02 3.32
CA ARG A 29 5.17 -14.83 4.34
C ARG A 29 4.61 -14.01 5.51
N LYS A 30 4.43 -12.69 5.34
CA LYS A 30 3.75 -11.82 6.31
C LYS A 30 2.24 -12.01 6.32
N ALA A 31 1.67 -12.46 5.21
CA ALA A 31 0.25 -12.79 5.07
C ALA A 31 0.07 -14.28 4.69
N MET A 32 -0.87 -14.96 5.37
CA MET A 32 -1.15 -16.37 5.12
C MET A 32 -1.94 -16.60 3.83
N THR A 33 -2.72 -15.64 3.39
CA THR A 33 -3.40 -15.66 2.09
C THR A 33 -3.18 -14.36 1.32
N LEU A 34 -3.44 -14.38 0.01
CA LEU A 34 -3.46 -13.15 -0.79
C LEU A 34 -4.55 -12.19 -0.30
N ALA A 35 -5.70 -12.72 0.12
CA ALA A 35 -6.78 -11.94 0.68
C ALA A 35 -6.35 -11.23 1.98
N ASP A 36 -5.67 -11.94 2.89
CA ASP A 36 -5.09 -11.33 4.10
C ASP A 36 -4.10 -10.22 3.74
N GLY A 37 -3.23 -10.47 2.76
CA GLY A 37 -2.26 -9.48 2.31
C GLY A 37 -2.92 -8.21 1.77
N VAL A 38 -3.97 -8.36 0.96
CA VAL A 38 -4.74 -7.22 0.43
C VAL A 38 -5.49 -6.51 1.55
N SER A 39 -6.04 -7.24 2.53
CA SER A 39 -6.73 -6.66 3.69
C SER A 39 -5.76 -5.82 4.54
N MET A 40 -4.58 -6.37 4.86
CA MET A 40 -3.52 -5.66 5.59
C MET A 40 -3.00 -4.44 4.84
N ALA A 41 -2.86 -4.54 3.51
CA ALA A 41 -2.49 -3.41 2.67
C ALA A 41 -3.57 -2.32 2.67
N THR A 42 -4.85 -2.72 2.66
CA THR A 42 -6.00 -1.82 2.71
C THR A 42 -6.05 -1.08 4.03
N GLU A 43 -5.90 -1.80 5.15
CA GLU A 43 -5.84 -1.21 6.49
C GLU A 43 -4.65 -0.25 6.63
N SER A 44 -3.48 -0.60 6.08
CA SER A 44 -2.31 0.29 6.07
C SER A 44 -2.53 1.56 5.24
N LEU A 45 -3.30 1.47 4.16
CA LEU A 45 -3.64 2.60 3.31
C LEU A 45 -4.67 3.51 3.99
N ASP A 46 -5.77 2.92 4.48
CA ASP A 46 -6.89 3.64 5.08
C ASP A 46 -6.55 4.24 6.45
N SER A 47 -5.60 3.65 7.19
CA SER A 47 -5.04 4.22 8.42
C SER A 47 -4.04 5.36 8.19
N GLY A 48 -3.65 5.63 6.93
CA GLY A 48 -2.64 6.63 6.59
C GLY A 48 -1.19 6.18 6.83
N ALA A 49 -0.96 4.95 7.31
CA ALA A 49 0.39 4.40 7.48
C ALA A 49 1.15 4.34 6.14
N ALA A 50 0.46 4.06 5.03
CA ALA A 50 1.04 4.10 3.69
C ALA A 50 1.53 5.50 3.30
N SER A 51 0.80 6.56 3.67
CA SER A 51 1.23 7.95 3.44
C SER A 51 2.48 8.29 4.26
N ALA A 52 2.56 7.81 5.50
CA ALA A 52 3.74 8.00 6.34
C ALA A 52 4.98 7.27 5.77
N VAL A 53 4.81 6.05 5.23
CA VAL A 53 5.90 5.32 4.56
C VAL A 53 6.31 6.02 3.27
N LEU A 54 5.36 6.52 2.45
CA LEU A 54 5.70 7.29 1.27
C LEU A 54 6.45 8.59 1.63
N ALA A 55 6.03 9.29 2.67
CA ALA A 55 6.73 10.48 3.16
C ALA A 55 8.18 10.14 3.55
N LYS A 56 8.38 9.07 4.33
CA LYS A 56 9.73 8.58 4.68
C LYS A 56 10.55 8.14 3.47
N LEU A 57 9.93 7.51 2.48
CA LEU A 57 10.62 7.12 1.24
C LEU A 57 10.98 8.35 0.40
N ARG A 58 10.15 9.40 0.38
CA ARG A 58 10.47 10.67 -0.29
C ARG A 58 11.61 11.40 0.42
N GLU A 59 11.67 11.34 1.74
CA GLU A 59 12.80 11.86 2.51
C GLU A 59 14.08 11.04 2.27
N ALA A 60 13.98 9.71 2.18
CA ALA A 60 15.13 8.84 1.95
C ALA A 60 15.59 8.79 0.48
N SER A 61 14.70 9.07 -0.47
CA SER A 61 14.97 9.13 -1.91
C SER A 61 15.22 10.57 -2.39
N GLY A 62 15.08 11.54 -1.48
CA GLY A 62 15.47 12.93 -1.68
C GLY A 62 16.93 13.10 -1.30
N CYS A 63 17.73 13.48 -2.29
CA CYS A 63 19.02 14.14 -2.06
C CYS A 63 18.77 15.54 -1.48
#